data_AF-A0AAV4BV74-F1
#
_entry.id   AF-A0AAV4BV74-F1
#
_cell.length_a   1.000
_cell.length_b   1.000
_cell.length_c   1.000
_cell.angle_alpha   90.00
_cell.angle_beta   90.00
_cell.angle_gamma   90.00
#
_symmetry.space_group_name_H-M   'P 1'
#
loop_
_entity.id
_entity.type
_entity.pdbx_description
1 polymer ?
#
loop_
_entity_poly.entity_id
_entity_poly.type
_entity_poly.pdbx_seq_one_letter_code
_entity_poly.pdbx_strand_id
1 'polypeptide(L)'
;MRAPISDSEDVEEQFYEEIEIAKVYLKSQVIIIIIGNFNAKVGDERVEDVVEPSGIGTVNERGSRLIEWFQINDFTITNTWYQNHPRQQWTWKSPSRRRNKIDYILTQKRFRTAVKTSKSLPGADCDSDHIPVCVNFR
;
A
#
# COMPACT_ATOMS: atom_id res chain seq x y z
N MET A 1 -5.21 -7.91 -3.27
CA MET A 1 -4.26 -8.36 -4.31
C MET A 1 -2.97 -8.82 -3.64
N ARG A 2 -2.15 -9.61 -4.33
CA ARG A 2 -0.81 -10.00 -3.85
C ARG A 2 0.19 -9.84 -4.99
N ALA A 3 1.21 -9.03 -4.80
CA ALA A 3 2.33 -8.91 -5.72
C ALA A 3 3.16 -10.22 -5.73
N PRO A 4 3.80 -10.56 -6.85
CA PRO A 4 4.66 -11.72 -6.94
C PRO A 4 5.83 -11.63 -5.95
N ILE A 5 6.31 -12.79 -5.49
CA ILE A 5 7.56 -12.89 -4.72
C ILE A 5 8.77 -13.05 -5.65
N SER A 6 8.54 -13.45 -6.90
CA SER A 6 9.58 -13.62 -7.92
C SER A 6 10.34 -12.32 -8.18
N ASP A 7 11.66 -12.38 -8.31
CA ASP A 7 12.51 -11.26 -8.72
C ASP A 7 12.61 -11.12 -10.25
N SER A 8 11.77 -11.85 -10.99
CA SER A 8 11.61 -11.68 -12.43
C SER A 8 10.86 -10.37 -12.71
N GLU A 9 11.50 -9.50 -13.48
CA GLU A 9 10.91 -8.23 -13.92
C GLU A 9 9.64 -8.45 -14.73
N ASP A 10 9.64 -9.40 -15.67
CA ASP A 10 8.47 -9.74 -16.49
C ASP A 10 7.23 -10.08 -15.63
N VAL A 11 7.42 -10.83 -14.54
CA VAL A 11 6.32 -11.23 -13.63
C VAL A 11 5.83 -10.03 -12.81
N GLU A 12 6.72 -9.12 -12.43
CA GLU A 12 6.36 -7.88 -11.74
C GLU A 12 5.64 -6.89 -12.67
N GLU A 13 6.12 -6.74 -13.90
CA GLU A 13 5.50 -5.90 -14.93
C GLU A 13 4.08 -6.38 -15.25
N GLN A 14 3.91 -7.69 -15.47
CA GLN A 14 2.59 -8.29 -15.69
C GLN A 14 1.62 -7.98 -14.54
N PHE A 15 2.08 -7.99 -13.28
CA PHE A 15 1.23 -7.65 -12.15
C PHE A 15 0.69 -6.20 -12.23
N TYR A 16 1.53 -5.25 -12.65
CA TYR A 16 1.10 -3.86 -12.82
C TYR A 16 0.23 -3.67 -14.07
N GLU A 17 0.51 -4.37 -15.16
CA GLU A 17 -0.32 -4.38 -16.36
C GLU A 17 -1.74 -4.89 -16.06
N GLU A 18 -1.87 -5.96 -15.27
CA GLU A 18 -3.18 -6.48 -14.87
C GLU A 18 -4.01 -5.45 -14.09
N ILE A 19 -3.37 -4.62 -13.25
CA ILE A 19 -4.04 -3.52 -12.55
C ILE A 19 -4.50 -2.45 -13.54
N GLU A 20 -3.66 -2.09 -14.51
CA GLU A 20 -4.01 -1.12 -15.55
C GLU A 20 -5.17 -1.61 -16.42
N ILE A 21 -5.11 -2.85 -16.87
CA ILE A 21 -6.20 -3.49 -17.64
C ILE A 21 -7.49 -3.47 -16.82
N ALA A 22 -7.44 -3.85 -15.53
CA ALA A 22 -8.61 -3.83 -14.66
C ALA A 22 -9.21 -2.41 -14.54
N LYS A 23 -8.37 -1.36 -14.48
CA LYS A 23 -8.81 0.04 -14.41
C LYS A 23 -9.57 0.47 -15.67
N VAL A 24 -9.21 -0.02 -16.86
CA VAL A 24 -9.86 0.35 -18.13
C VAL A 24 -11.35 0.00 -18.14
N TYR A 25 -11.74 -1.08 -17.46
CA TYR A 25 -13.14 -1.51 -17.39
C TYR A 25 -13.98 -0.74 -16.36
N LEU A 26 -13.37 0.15 -15.57
CA LEU A 26 -14.05 0.92 -14.53
C LEU A 26 -14.52 2.28 -15.07
N LYS A 27 -15.72 2.70 -14.63
CA LYS A 27 -16.25 4.03 -14.99
C LYS A 27 -15.40 5.12 -14.34
N SER A 28 -15.21 6.24 -15.04
CA SER A 28 -14.44 7.38 -14.53
C SER A 28 -14.99 8.01 -13.23
N GLN A 29 -16.23 7.72 -12.86
CA GLN A 29 -16.92 8.26 -11.68
C GLN A 29 -16.80 7.37 -10.44
N VAL A 30 -16.24 6.16 -10.54
CA VAL A 30 -16.08 5.29 -9.36
C VAL A 30 -14.79 5.59 -8.62
N ILE A 31 -14.83 5.45 -7.29
CA ILE A 31 -13.64 5.47 -6.44
C ILE A 31 -12.95 4.11 -6.62
N ILE A 32 -11.69 4.14 -7.03
CA ILE A 32 -10.87 2.93 -7.14
C ILE A 32 -10.06 2.81 -5.87
N ILE A 33 -10.25 1.70 -5.17
CA ILE A 33 -9.51 1.32 -3.98
C ILE A 33 -8.74 0.05 -4.31
N ILE A 34 -7.41 0.12 -4.18
CA ILE A 34 -6.52 -1.02 -4.40
C ILE A 34 -5.94 -1.42 -3.05
N ILE A 35 -6.17 -2.67 -2.63
CA ILE A 35 -5.73 -3.17 -1.32
C ILE A 35 -5.00 -4.48 -1.52
N GLY A 36 -3.83 -4.63 -0.90
CA GLY A 36 -3.10 -5.88 -1.00
C GLY A 36 -1.74 -5.87 -0.35
N ASN A 37 -1.13 -7.05 -0.38
CA ASN A 37 0.28 -7.25 -0.08
C ASN A 37 1.10 -6.96 -1.35
N PHE A 38 1.93 -5.94 -1.33
CA PHE A 38 2.78 -5.56 -2.47
C PHE A 38 4.21 -6.06 -2.35
N ASN A 39 4.60 -6.71 -1.24
CA ASN A 39 6.00 -7.08 -0.94
C ASN A 39 7.01 -5.92 -1.10
N ALA A 40 6.52 -4.69 -0.98
CA ALA A 40 7.27 -3.46 -1.24
C ALA A 40 7.40 -2.64 0.05
N LYS A 41 8.56 -2.05 0.28
CA LYS A 41 8.80 -1.14 1.42
C LYS A 41 8.94 0.26 0.86
N VAL A 42 8.02 1.15 1.19
CA VAL A 42 8.01 2.53 0.66
C VAL A 42 8.78 3.52 1.52
N GLY A 43 9.40 3.06 2.61
CA GLY A 43 10.15 3.91 3.54
C GLY A 43 9.25 4.69 4.50
N ASP A 44 9.87 5.58 5.27
CA ASP A 44 9.23 6.55 6.16
C ASP A 44 9.44 8.01 5.75
N GLU A 45 10.11 8.24 4.61
CA GLU A 45 10.29 9.56 4.03
C GLU A 45 9.08 9.99 3.20
N ARG A 46 8.81 11.29 3.18
CA ARG A 46 7.75 11.86 2.37
C ARG A 46 8.15 11.82 0.89
N VAL A 47 7.26 11.30 0.05
CA VAL A 47 7.38 11.39 -1.41
C VAL A 47 6.13 12.08 -1.95
N GLU A 48 6.29 13.38 -2.24
CA GLU A 48 5.25 14.26 -2.78
C GLU A 48 3.90 14.09 -2.07
N ASP A 49 2.89 13.59 -2.80
CA ASP A 49 1.56 13.27 -2.34
C ASP A 49 1.24 11.76 -2.40
N VAL A 50 2.25 10.92 -2.63
CA VAL A 50 2.12 9.45 -2.70
C VAL A 50 2.37 8.80 -1.35
N VAL A 51 3.49 9.17 -0.71
CA VAL A 51 3.92 8.63 0.58
C VAL A 51 4.03 9.77 1.57
N GLU A 52 3.33 9.65 2.68
CA GLU A 52 3.49 10.57 3.81
C GLU A 52 4.42 9.94 4.87
N PRO A 53 5.08 10.76 5.71
CA PRO A 53 6.17 10.32 6.58
C PRO A 53 5.69 9.61 7.86
N SER A 54 4.76 8.65 7.72
CA SER A 54 4.36 7.71 8.79
C SER A 54 4.54 6.23 8.38
N GLY A 55 5.34 6.02 7.33
CA GLY A 55 5.82 4.69 6.95
C GLY A 55 6.86 4.15 7.94
N ILE A 56 7.46 3.00 7.62
CA ILE A 56 8.49 2.37 8.45
C ILE A 56 9.61 1.76 7.61
N GLY A 57 10.85 1.92 8.10
CA GLY A 57 12.04 1.35 7.48
C GLY A 57 12.50 2.12 6.26
N THR A 58 13.39 1.52 5.47
CA THR A 58 13.97 2.11 4.26
C THR A 58 13.25 1.60 3.02
N VAL A 59 13.15 2.46 2.00
CA VAL A 59 12.66 2.08 0.68
C VAL A 59 13.50 0.94 0.10
N ASN A 60 12.86 -0.07 -0.49
CA ASN A 60 13.54 -1.10 -1.29
C ASN A 60 13.22 -0.92 -2.78
N GLU A 61 13.88 -1.66 -3.66
CA GLU A 61 13.69 -1.53 -5.12
C GLU A 61 12.21 -1.65 -5.54
N ARG A 62 11.51 -2.66 -5.03
CA ARG A 62 10.06 -2.82 -5.23
C ARG A 62 9.25 -1.63 -4.71
N GLY A 63 9.68 -1.06 -3.59
CA GLY A 63 9.13 0.17 -3.03
C GLY A 63 9.28 1.35 -3.98
N SER A 64 10.46 1.54 -4.55
CA SER A 64 10.71 2.61 -5.52
C SER A 64 9.85 2.45 -6.76
N ARG A 65 9.78 1.25 -7.34
CA ARG A 65 8.91 0.93 -8.51
C ARG A 65 7.44 1.18 -8.19
N LEU A 66 7.00 0.76 -7.01
CA LEU A 66 5.62 0.96 -6.56
C LEU A 66 5.27 2.44 -6.41
N ILE A 67 6.19 3.24 -5.85
CA ILE A 67 6.04 4.70 -5.71
C ILE A 67 5.95 5.35 -7.10
N GLU A 68 6.83 4.99 -8.02
CA GLU A 68 6.84 5.51 -9.39
C GLU A 68 5.52 5.19 -10.11
N TRP A 69 5.03 3.94 -10.01
CA TRP A 69 3.75 3.55 -10.59
C TRP A 69 2.59 4.39 -10.03
N PHE A 70 2.59 4.73 -8.73
CA PHE A 70 1.58 5.60 -8.13
C PHE A 70 1.67 7.04 -8.61
N GLN A 71 2.88 7.56 -8.84
CA GLN A 71 3.07 8.90 -9.39
C GLN A 71 2.50 8.98 -10.81
N ILE A 72 2.81 8.00 -11.66
CA ILE A 72 2.32 7.93 -13.05
C ILE A 72 0.80 7.79 -13.10
N ASN A 73 0.21 7.03 -12.17
CA ASN A 73 -1.22 6.68 -12.19
C ASN A 73 -2.12 7.53 -11.29
N ASP A 74 -1.59 8.60 -10.70
CA ASP A 74 -2.32 9.47 -9.76
C ASP A 74 -2.94 8.71 -8.57
N PHE A 75 -2.20 7.76 -8.00
CA PHE A 75 -2.56 7.06 -6.77
C PHE A 75 -1.76 7.55 -5.58
N THR A 76 -2.22 7.18 -4.39
CA THR A 76 -1.57 7.52 -3.13
C THR A 76 -1.85 6.49 -2.04
N ILE A 77 -0.91 6.36 -1.10
CA ILE A 77 -0.92 5.34 -0.06
C ILE A 77 -1.58 5.86 1.21
N THR A 78 -2.84 5.47 1.41
CA THR A 78 -3.64 6.03 2.51
C THR A 78 -3.13 5.65 3.90
N ASN A 79 -2.61 4.43 4.07
CA ASN A 79 -2.13 3.93 5.37
C ASN A 79 -0.69 4.41 5.71
N THR A 80 -0.15 5.40 4.99
CA THR A 80 1.05 6.16 5.37
C THR A 80 0.74 7.62 5.74
N TRP A 81 -0.51 8.06 5.67
CA TRP A 81 -0.88 9.46 5.90
C TRP A 81 -1.10 9.85 7.35
N TYR A 82 -1.69 8.95 8.11
CA TYR A 82 -2.08 9.23 9.48
C TYR A 82 -0.95 8.85 10.42
N GLN A 83 -0.64 9.74 11.35
CA GLN A 83 0.21 9.44 12.49
C GLN A 83 -0.52 8.48 13.45
N ASN A 84 -0.60 7.23 13.04
CA ASN A 84 -1.18 6.17 13.83
C ASN A 84 -0.24 5.77 14.96
N HIS A 85 -0.80 5.19 16.02
CA HIS A 85 -0.01 4.61 17.10
C HIS A 85 1.03 3.63 16.54
N PRO A 86 2.28 3.56 17.05
CA PRO A 86 3.35 2.73 16.48
C PRO A 86 2.98 1.24 16.26
N ARG A 87 2.09 0.69 17.10
CA ARG A 87 1.58 -0.69 16.94
C ARG A 87 0.75 -0.89 15.66
N GLN A 88 0.21 0.18 15.07
CA GLN A 88 -0.66 0.20 13.88
C GLN A 88 0.08 0.62 12.60
N GLN A 89 1.42 0.75 12.65
CA GLN A 89 2.24 1.21 11.51
C GLN A 89 2.87 0.08 10.70
N TRP A 90 2.70 -1.18 11.10
CA TRP A 90 3.25 -2.34 10.41
C TRP A 90 2.14 -3.34 10.10
N THR A 91 2.35 -4.12 9.06
CA THR A 91 1.36 -5.04 8.51
C THR A 91 1.87 -6.47 8.41
N TRP A 92 3.17 -6.70 8.60
CA TRP A 92 3.76 -8.03 8.58
C TRP A 92 4.90 -8.16 9.59
N LYS A 93 5.00 -9.33 10.23
CA LYS A 93 6.12 -9.67 11.12
C LYS A 93 6.92 -10.82 10.50
N SER A 94 8.18 -10.55 10.18
CA SER A 94 9.09 -11.59 9.67
C SER A 94 9.35 -12.68 10.71
N PRO A 95 9.79 -13.88 10.27
CA PRO A 95 10.28 -14.93 11.18
C PRO A 95 11.39 -14.44 12.11
N SER A 96 12.23 -13.52 11.63
CA SER A 96 13.27 -12.83 12.41
C SER A 96 12.75 -11.73 13.33
N ARG A 97 11.43 -11.66 13.55
CA ARG A 97 10.72 -10.71 14.41
C ARG A 97 10.86 -9.23 13.99
N ARG A 98 11.28 -8.95 12.76
CA ARG A 98 11.28 -7.59 12.20
C ARG A 98 9.87 -7.25 11.74
N ARG A 99 9.44 -6.02 12.00
CA ARG A 99 8.16 -5.49 11.57
C ARG A 99 8.35 -4.76 10.25
N ASN A 100 7.47 -5.01 9.29
CA ASN A 100 7.48 -4.34 8.00
C ASN A 100 6.06 -3.90 7.65
N LYS A 101 5.97 -2.87 6.82
CA LYS A 101 4.74 -2.44 6.17
C LYS A 101 4.91 -2.83 4.71
N ILE A 102 4.11 -3.81 4.27
CA ILE A 102 4.11 -4.33 2.90
C ILE A 102 2.69 -4.49 2.36
N ASP A 103 1.69 -4.30 3.23
CA ASP A 103 0.28 -4.27 2.86
C ASP A 103 -0.19 -2.82 2.82
N TYR A 104 -0.74 -2.42 1.67
CA TYR A 104 -1.11 -1.04 1.40
C TYR A 104 -2.57 -0.93 1.00
N ILE A 105 -3.14 0.22 1.33
CA ILE A 105 -4.46 0.65 0.87
C ILE A 105 -4.27 1.92 0.05
N LEU A 106 -4.64 1.87 -1.21
CA LEU A 106 -4.40 2.91 -2.19
C LEU A 106 -5.73 3.46 -2.69
N THR A 107 -5.74 4.75 -2.99
CA THR A 107 -6.85 5.39 -3.71
C THR A 107 -6.31 6.40 -4.71
N GLN A 108 -7.12 6.79 -5.68
CA GLN A 108 -6.79 7.91 -6.57
C GLN A 108 -6.65 9.20 -5.75
N LYS A 109 -5.66 10.03 -6.08
CA LYS A 109 -5.34 11.30 -5.41
C LYS A 109 -6.55 12.22 -5.28
N ARG A 110 -7.40 12.31 -6.31
CA ARG A 110 -8.62 13.13 -6.30
C ARG A 110 -9.65 12.73 -5.22
N PHE A 111 -9.61 11.49 -4.74
CA PHE A 111 -10.49 10.99 -3.68
C PHE A 111 -9.80 10.95 -2.31
N ARG A 112 -8.61 11.55 -2.17
CA ARG A 112 -7.87 11.57 -0.90
C ARG A 112 -8.68 12.09 0.29
N THR A 113 -9.46 13.15 0.07
CA THR A 113 -10.25 13.80 1.11
C THR A 113 -11.45 12.98 1.56
N ALA A 114 -11.80 11.92 0.82
CA ALA A 114 -12.82 10.96 1.23
C ALA A 114 -12.28 9.98 2.28
N VAL A 115 -10.96 9.80 2.41
CA VAL A 115 -10.36 8.95 3.43
C VAL A 115 -10.42 9.66 4.78
N LYS A 116 -11.04 9.03 5.77
CA LYS A 116 -11.11 9.54 7.15
C LYS A 116 -9.96 9.00 8.00
N THR A 117 -9.68 7.71 7.89
CA THR A 117 -8.62 7.02 8.63
C THR A 117 -8.14 5.82 7.83
N SER A 118 -6.86 5.49 7.93
CA SER A 118 -6.28 4.27 7.35
C SER A 118 -5.17 3.74 8.26
N LYS A 119 -5.24 2.47 8.68
CA LYS A 119 -4.36 1.90 9.72
C LYS A 119 -4.32 0.36 9.68
N SER A 120 -3.32 -0.25 10.32
CA SER A 120 -3.35 -1.68 10.62
C SER A 120 -4.08 -1.98 11.93
N LEU A 121 -4.59 -3.22 12.06
CA LEU A 121 -5.42 -3.69 13.17
C LEU A 121 -4.69 -4.81 13.96
N PRO A 122 -3.64 -4.50 14.74
CA PRO A 122 -2.82 -5.50 15.45
C PRO A 122 -3.56 -6.31 16.52
N GLY A 123 -4.78 -5.90 16.89
CA GLY A 123 -5.63 -6.62 17.84
C GLY A 123 -6.64 -7.57 17.20
N ALA A 124 -6.66 -7.66 15.86
CA ALA A 124 -7.49 -8.63 15.16
C ALA A 124 -6.85 -10.02 15.28
N ASP A 125 -7.66 -11.01 15.68
CA ASP A 125 -7.25 -12.40 15.72
C ASP A 125 -7.51 -13.05 14.36
N CYS A 126 -6.45 -13.29 13.59
CA CYS A 126 -6.54 -13.73 12.19
C CYS A 126 -5.61 -14.91 11.86
N ASP A 127 -4.99 -15.53 12.88
CA ASP A 127 -4.02 -16.65 12.72
C ASP A 127 -3.07 -16.50 11.53
N SER A 128 -2.48 -15.30 11.39
CA SER A 128 -1.61 -14.93 10.28
C SER A 128 -0.42 -14.11 10.79
N ASP A 129 0.70 -14.19 10.07
CA ASP A 129 1.85 -13.32 10.26
C ASP A 129 1.62 -11.91 9.68
N HIS A 130 0.55 -11.73 8.91
CA HIS A 130 0.03 -10.44 8.46
C HIS A 130 -1.01 -9.87 9.43
N ILE A 131 -0.98 -8.55 9.59
CA ILE A 131 -1.97 -7.77 10.31
C ILE A 131 -2.94 -7.17 9.29
N PRO A 132 -4.26 -7.35 9.47
CA PRO A 132 -5.26 -6.70 8.63
C PRO A 132 -5.12 -5.19 8.60
N VAL A 133 -5.37 -4.61 7.43
CA VAL A 133 -5.43 -3.16 7.24
C VAL A 133 -6.88 -2.74 7.07
N CYS A 134 -7.22 -1.56 7.56
CA CYS A 134 -8.56 -1.00 7.52
C CYS A 134 -8.50 0.46 7.09
N VAL A 135 -9.44 0.83 6.23
CA VAL A 135 -9.67 2.20 5.78
C VAL A 135 -11.12 2.57 6.00
N ASN A 136 -11.36 3.79 6.45
CA ASN A 136 -12.69 4.37 6.60
C ASN A 136 -12.86 5.48 5.57
N PHE A 137 -13.87 5.36 4.70
CA PHE A 137 -14.23 6.36 3.71
C PHE A 137 -15.47 7.15 4.15
N ARG A 138 -15.58 8.39 3.68
CA ARG A 138 -16.76 9.23 3.88
C ARG A 138 -17.98 8.71 3.12
#